data_AF-H3BXJ9-F1
#
_entry.id   AF-H3BXJ9-F1
#
_cell.length_a   1.000
_cell.length_b   1.000
_cell.length_c   1.000
_cell.angle_alpha   90.00
_cell.angle_beta   90.00
_cell.angle_gamma   90.00
#
_symmetry.space_group_name_H-M   'P 1'
#
loop_
_entity.id
_entity.type
_entity.pdbx_description
1 polymer ?
#
loop_
_entity_poly.entity_id
_entity_poly.type
_entity_poly.pdbx_seq_one_letter_code
_entity_poly.pdbx_strand_id
1 'polypeptide(L)'
;MGRGFIVEDAVEGYLSNLCEQPTSPTTGLLIGQNSAQRDFVVMATRTPQSQESGKDLVDKEWMCEHARQVSRMLPGGLSVVGVFIITDSNVSDILNPLQQTVCGLDKTISSEHLWVPTDDEVVEYVILHINPRTKTTRTTCRTFNVRDLKSPWKSADWKYQSSVCSAWTTVSCCLNVDIMLPLPDRRAGVESMEACLKEGLQVWARQIQEGFCLFNGKRIPEDVELTSGQLHIHNDILCSKIVFNVDIHMRFLLRLDHQIENQRLSNLVQQCGGSVSVRGAVHSRVFLQGGKPKSKLAEKLLKRDVVSTMATRVFMMVEDLLTSEGASLTTILNSILNLTPTNSKLYLTLIRPFIDPL
;
A
#
# COMPACT_ATOMS: atom_id res chain seq x y z
N MET A 1 -26.64 -7.98 -4.27
CA MET A 1 -26.43 -6.52 -4.31
C MET A 1 -24.94 -6.26 -4.22
N GLY A 2 -24.41 -5.22 -4.87
CA GLY A 2 -23.01 -4.85 -4.76
C GLY A 2 -22.71 -4.07 -3.48
N ARG A 3 -21.44 -3.65 -3.33
CA ARG A 3 -20.99 -2.82 -2.21
C ARG A 3 -21.55 -1.41 -2.32
N GLY A 4 -21.56 -0.67 -1.21
CA GLY A 4 -21.87 0.76 -1.25
C GLY A 4 -20.65 1.60 -0.91
N PHE A 5 -20.48 2.68 -1.64
CA PHE A 5 -19.38 3.61 -1.53
C PHE A 5 -19.89 4.94 -0.98
N ILE A 6 -19.25 5.41 0.09
CA ILE A 6 -19.41 6.75 0.65
C ILE A 6 -18.20 7.56 0.19
N VAL A 7 -18.43 8.69 -0.46
CA VAL A 7 -17.42 9.40 -1.23
C VAL A 7 -17.32 10.84 -0.75
N GLU A 8 -16.11 11.32 -0.50
CA GLU A 8 -15.87 12.70 -0.08
C GLU A 8 -16.30 13.70 -1.16
N ASP A 9 -16.81 14.85 -0.76
CA ASP A 9 -17.28 15.91 -1.66
C ASP A 9 -16.17 16.48 -2.57
N ALA A 10 -14.94 16.53 -2.07
CA ALA A 10 -13.76 16.93 -2.85
C ALA A 10 -13.55 16.02 -4.09
N VAL A 11 -13.92 14.74 -4.00
CA VAL A 11 -13.86 13.80 -5.12
C VAL A 11 -14.93 14.13 -6.17
N GLU A 12 -16.13 14.54 -5.74
CA GLU A 12 -17.19 15.00 -6.65
C GLU A 12 -16.74 16.23 -7.44
N GLY A 13 -16.19 17.23 -6.75
CA GLY A 13 -15.64 18.44 -7.37
C GLY A 13 -14.52 18.12 -8.35
N TYR A 14 -13.58 17.25 -7.96
CA TYR A 14 -12.48 16.82 -8.83
C TYR A 14 -12.96 16.10 -10.10
N LEU A 15 -13.87 15.12 -9.98
CA LEU A 15 -14.40 14.38 -11.11
C LEU A 15 -15.24 15.27 -12.04
N SER A 16 -15.99 16.23 -11.47
CA SER A 16 -16.78 17.20 -12.24
C SER A 16 -15.88 18.11 -13.06
N ASN A 17 -14.81 18.64 -12.47
CA ASN A 17 -13.81 19.45 -13.18
C ASN A 17 -13.14 18.68 -14.32
N LEU A 18 -12.89 17.37 -14.15
CA LEU A 18 -12.37 16.53 -15.23
C LEU A 18 -13.38 16.32 -16.38
N CYS A 19 -14.68 16.31 -16.08
CA CYS A 19 -15.74 16.18 -17.10
C CYS A 19 -15.89 17.44 -17.95
N GLU A 20 -15.56 18.62 -17.41
CA GLU A 20 -15.62 19.90 -18.13
C GLU A 20 -14.46 20.09 -19.13
N GLN A 21 -13.40 19.30 -19.00
CA GLN A 21 -12.24 19.40 -19.88
C GLN A 21 -12.50 18.69 -21.23
N PRO A 22 -12.28 19.36 -22.38
CA PRO A 22 -12.48 18.76 -23.70
C PRO A 22 -11.31 17.85 -24.09
N THR A 23 -11.12 16.75 -23.34
CA THR A 23 -10.01 15.82 -23.54
C THR A 23 -10.47 14.42 -23.92
N SER A 24 -9.52 13.63 -24.43
CA SER A 24 -9.63 12.18 -24.68
C SER A 24 -10.20 11.42 -23.46
N PRO A 25 -10.60 10.15 -23.63
CA PRO A 25 -10.98 9.31 -22.50
C PRO A 25 -9.98 9.45 -21.36
N THR A 26 -10.49 9.74 -20.17
CA THR A 26 -9.67 10.00 -18.99
C THR A 26 -9.86 8.87 -18.00
N THR A 27 -8.77 8.18 -17.67
CA THR A 27 -8.76 7.12 -16.66
C THR A 27 -8.06 7.59 -15.40
N GLY A 28 -8.32 6.90 -14.29
CA GLY A 28 -7.67 7.20 -13.04
C GLY A 28 -7.98 6.18 -11.95
N LEU A 29 -7.42 6.44 -10.77
CA LEU A 29 -7.51 5.57 -9.60
C LEU A 29 -8.43 6.20 -8.55
N LEU A 30 -9.13 5.34 -7.83
CA LEU A 30 -9.93 5.71 -6.66
C LEU A 30 -9.22 5.17 -5.42
N ILE A 31 -8.98 6.06 -4.46
CA ILE A 31 -8.21 5.79 -3.24
C ILE A 31 -9.15 5.92 -2.05
N GLY A 32 -9.03 4.96 -1.13
CA GLY A 32 -10.03 4.79 -0.10
C GLY A 32 -9.65 3.78 0.96
N GLN A 33 -10.64 3.43 1.77
CA GLN A 33 -10.55 2.36 2.75
C GLN A 33 -11.75 1.43 2.61
N ASN A 34 -11.47 0.13 2.56
CA ASN A 34 -12.50 -0.91 2.57
C ASN A 34 -12.96 -1.18 4.01
N SER A 35 -14.26 -1.41 4.21
CA SER A 35 -14.81 -1.82 5.51
C SER A 35 -15.85 -2.93 5.35
N ALA A 36 -16.33 -3.50 6.46
CA ALA A 36 -17.28 -4.62 6.43
C ALA A 36 -18.64 -4.24 5.84
N GLN A 37 -19.07 -2.98 5.99
CA GLN A 37 -20.42 -2.52 5.60
C GLN A 37 -20.45 -1.65 4.34
N ARG A 38 -19.55 -0.66 4.26
CA ARG A 38 -19.46 0.33 3.19
C ARG A 38 -17.98 0.65 2.97
N ASP A 39 -17.62 0.97 1.74
CA ASP A 39 -16.27 1.46 1.44
C ASP A 39 -16.28 2.97 1.37
N PHE A 40 -15.12 3.56 1.64
CA PHE A 40 -14.95 5.00 1.66
C PHE A 40 -13.97 5.39 0.57
N VAL A 41 -14.34 6.35 -0.27
CA VAL A 41 -13.45 6.94 -1.28
C VAL A 41 -13.13 8.37 -0.84
N VAL A 42 -11.85 8.62 -0.58
CA VAL A 42 -11.38 9.93 -0.08
C VAL A 42 -10.67 10.74 -1.15
N MET A 43 -10.14 10.08 -2.18
CA MET A 43 -9.38 10.75 -3.23
C MET A 43 -9.55 10.03 -4.56
N ALA A 44 -9.52 10.81 -5.63
CA ALA A 44 -9.40 10.32 -7.00
C ALA A 44 -8.18 10.98 -7.64
N THR A 45 -7.40 10.22 -8.41
CA THR A 45 -6.24 10.75 -9.14
C THR A 45 -6.28 10.30 -10.59
N ARG A 46 -6.07 11.24 -11.51
CA ARG A 46 -6.05 10.96 -12.95
C ARG A 46 -4.76 10.22 -13.28
N THR A 47 -4.87 9.15 -14.06
CA THR A 47 -3.69 8.52 -14.65
C THR A 47 -3.09 9.47 -15.69
N PRO A 48 -1.79 9.78 -15.60
CA PRO A 48 -1.11 10.62 -16.59
C PRO A 48 -1.31 10.07 -18.01
N GLN A 49 -1.31 10.91 -19.03
CA GLN A 49 -1.34 10.41 -20.41
C GLN A 49 0.05 9.86 -20.77
N SER A 50 0.11 8.61 -21.24
CA SER A 50 1.34 8.04 -21.79
C SER A 50 1.68 8.75 -23.10
N GLN A 51 2.95 9.11 -23.29
CA GLN A 51 3.42 9.85 -24.47
C GLN A 51 3.41 8.98 -25.75
N GLU A 52 3.30 7.65 -25.60
CA GLU A 52 3.44 6.68 -26.70
C GLU A 52 2.12 5.98 -27.08
N SER A 53 1.13 5.96 -26.17
CA SER A 53 -0.12 5.18 -26.34
C SER A 53 -1.28 6.02 -26.89
N GLY A 54 -1.13 6.57 -28.10
CA GLY A 54 -2.16 7.43 -28.71
C GLY A 54 -3.44 6.72 -29.21
N LYS A 55 -3.65 5.42 -28.93
CA LYS A 55 -4.69 4.62 -29.59
C LYS A 55 -5.64 3.85 -28.70
N ASP A 56 -5.26 3.47 -27.47
CA ASP A 56 -6.10 2.64 -26.60
C ASP A 56 -6.89 3.47 -25.60
N LEU A 57 -8.16 3.12 -25.41
CA LEU A 57 -9.06 3.70 -24.41
C LEU A 57 -8.52 3.52 -22.97
N VAL A 58 -7.77 2.44 -22.74
CA VAL A 58 -7.21 2.04 -21.45
C VAL A 58 -5.81 1.49 -21.70
N ASP A 59 -4.78 2.25 -21.35
CA ASP A 59 -3.40 1.75 -21.30
C ASP A 59 -3.20 0.95 -20.01
N LYS A 60 -3.20 -0.37 -20.16
CA LYS A 60 -3.14 -1.30 -19.02
C LYS A 60 -1.82 -1.19 -18.29
N GLU A 61 -0.70 -1.25 -19.00
CA GLU A 61 0.64 -1.23 -18.46
C GLU A 61 0.87 0.08 -17.68
N TRP A 62 0.47 1.22 -18.26
CA TRP A 62 0.61 2.51 -17.62
C TRP A 62 -0.29 2.69 -16.39
N MET A 63 -1.54 2.20 -16.44
CA MET A 63 -2.41 2.20 -15.26
C MET A 63 -1.88 1.30 -14.13
N CYS A 64 -1.31 0.14 -14.47
CA CYS A 64 -0.68 -0.73 -13.48
C CYS A 64 0.52 -0.06 -12.82
N GLU A 65 1.36 0.63 -13.60
CA GLU A 65 2.51 1.38 -13.09
C GLU A 65 2.07 2.55 -12.22
N HIS A 66 1.10 3.36 -12.67
CA HIS A 66 0.56 4.46 -11.87
C HIS A 66 0.01 3.96 -10.53
N ALA A 67 -0.69 2.84 -10.52
CA ALA A 67 -1.24 2.27 -9.29
C ALA A 67 -0.18 1.70 -8.35
N ARG A 68 0.88 1.12 -8.90
CA ARG A 68 2.06 0.70 -8.15
C ARG A 68 2.75 1.88 -7.47
N GLN A 69 2.92 2.99 -8.18
CA GLN A 69 3.51 4.19 -7.60
C GLN A 69 2.61 4.82 -6.53
N VAL A 70 1.32 4.91 -6.79
CA VAL A 70 0.35 5.41 -5.80
C VAL A 70 0.34 4.53 -4.55
N SER A 71 0.28 3.20 -4.68
CA SER A 71 0.25 2.29 -3.51
C SER A 71 1.49 2.41 -2.62
N ARG A 72 2.66 2.71 -3.20
CA ARG A 72 3.92 3.01 -2.49
C ARG A 72 3.89 4.34 -1.73
N MET A 73 3.02 5.27 -2.11
CA MET A 73 2.86 6.58 -1.48
C MET A 73 1.74 6.63 -0.44
N LEU A 74 0.79 5.69 -0.46
CA LEU A 74 -0.35 5.70 0.46
C LEU A 74 0.08 5.44 1.90
N PRO A 75 -0.50 6.15 2.89
CA PRO A 75 -0.31 5.80 4.29
C PRO A 75 -1.09 4.53 4.66
N GLY A 76 -0.79 3.97 5.83
CA GLY A 76 -1.47 2.79 6.33
C GLY A 76 -2.99 2.97 6.41
N GLY A 77 -3.72 1.90 6.07
CA GLY A 77 -5.18 1.90 6.08
C GLY A 77 -5.83 2.50 4.83
N LEU A 78 -5.08 3.18 3.96
CA LEU A 78 -5.55 3.57 2.63
C LEU A 78 -5.03 2.60 1.56
N SER A 79 -5.86 2.36 0.54
CA SER A 79 -5.52 1.52 -0.61
C SER A 79 -6.20 2.03 -1.87
N VAL A 80 -5.74 1.56 -3.02
CA VAL A 80 -6.50 1.69 -4.27
C VAL A 80 -7.72 0.77 -4.17
N VAL A 81 -8.92 1.35 -4.18
CA VAL A 81 -10.20 0.60 -4.04
C VAL A 81 -10.89 0.38 -5.40
N GLY A 82 -10.42 1.07 -6.42
CA GLY A 82 -11.04 1.04 -7.74
C GLY A 82 -10.38 1.94 -8.76
N VAL A 83 -11.03 2.02 -9.92
CA VAL A 83 -10.63 2.88 -11.02
C VAL A 83 -11.85 3.67 -11.52
N PHE A 84 -11.59 4.83 -12.12
CA PHE A 84 -12.60 5.58 -12.83
C PHE A 84 -12.22 5.78 -14.29
N ILE A 85 -13.24 5.95 -15.13
CA ILE A 85 -13.11 6.33 -16.52
C ILE A 85 -14.18 7.37 -16.89
N ILE A 86 -13.75 8.42 -17.57
CA ILE A 86 -14.61 9.46 -18.14
C ILE A 86 -14.53 9.31 -19.65
N THR A 87 -15.64 8.89 -20.27
CA THR A 87 -15.71 8.64 -21.72
C THR A 87 -17.16 8.72 -22.19
N ASP A 88 -17.36 9.00 -23.47
CA ASP A 88 -18.67 8.93 -24.14
C ASP A 88 -19.01 7.51 -24.62
N SER A 89 -18.05 6.59 -24.56
CA SER A 89 -18.19 5.19 -24.98
C SER A 89 -19.21 4.43 -24.14
N ASN A 90 -19.81 3.38 -24.71
CA ASN A 90 -20.75 2.55 -23.97
C ASN A 90 -20.04 1.74 -22.89
N VAL A 91 -20.71 1.57 -21.75
CA VAL A 91 -20.20 0.78 -20.62
C VAL A 91 -19.84 -0.65 -21.02
N SER A 92 -20.59 -1.27 -21.94
CA SER A 92 -20.32 -2.63 -22.42
C SER A 92 -18.93 -2.80 -23.04
N ASP A 93 -18.45 -1.76 -23.72
CA ASP A 93 -17.27 -1.85 -24.58
C ASP A 93 -15.98 -1.65 -23.77
N ILE A 94 -16.09 -0.99 -22.63
CA ILE A 94 -14.97 -0.63 -21.74
C ILE A 94 -14.82 -1.58 -20.54
N LEU A 95 -15.87 -2.32 -20.16
CA LEU A 95 -15.86 -3.13 -18.93
C LEU A 95 -14.83 -4.24 -18.96
N ASN A 96 -14.73 -5.01 -20.04
CA ASN A 96 -13.79 -6.13 -20.12
C ASN A 96 -12.31 -5.64 -20.12
N PRO A 97 -11.92 -4.63 -20.93
CA PRO A 97 -10.58 -4.03 -20.84
C PRO A 97 -10.25 -3.50 -19.44
N LEU A 98 -11.20 -2.79 -18.80
CA LEU A 98 -11.01 -2.27 -17.44
C LEU A 98 -10.89 -3.38 -16.41
N GLN A 99 -11.68 -4.44 -16.53
CA GLN A 99 -11.61 -5.60 -15.65
C GLN A 99 -10.23 -6.26 -15.72
N GLN A 100 -9.71 -6.50 -16.93
CA GLN A 100 -8.36 -7.04 -17.13
C GLN A 100 -7.28 -6.10 -16.58
N THR A 101 -7.48 -4.78 -16.73
CA THR A 101 -6.57 -3.76 -16.20
C THR A 101 -6.55 -3.75 -14.68
N VAL A 102 -7.71 -3.77 -14.04
CA VAL A 102 -7.83 -3.82 -12.57
C VAL A 102 -7.27 -5.13 -12.00
N CYS A 103 -7.44 -6.26 -12.70
CA CYS A 103 -6.77 -7.51 -12.31
C CYS A 103 -5.25 -7.44 -12.47
N GLY A 104 -4.74 -6.75 -13.49
CA GLY A 104 -3.32 -6.48 -13.65
C GLY A 104 -2.79 -5.62 -12.51
N LEU A 105 -3.50 -4.53 -12.22
CA LEU A 105 -3.22 -3.60 -11.14
C LEU A 105 -3.13 -4.29 -9.78
N ASP A 106 -4.13 -5.10 -9.43
CA ASP A 106 -4.16 -5.82 -8.15
C ASP A 106 -3.00 -6.81 -8.02
N LYS A 107 -2.65 -7.50 -9.10
CA LYS A 107 -1.47 -8.39 -9.15
C LYS A 107 -0.18 -7.61 -8.95
N THR A 108 -0.04 -6.46 -9.61
CA THR A 108 1.15 -5.59 -9.50
C THR A 108 1.31 -5.03 -8.09
N ILE A 109 0.22 -4.58 -7.44
CA ILE A 109 0.28 -4.09 -6.06
C ILE A 109 0.57 -5.26 -5.11
N SER A 110 -0.13 -6.39 -5.28
CA SER A 110 -0.01 -7.53 -4.36
C SER A 110 1.33 -8.25 -4.43
N SER A 111 2.05 -8.17 -5.54
CA SER A 111 3.37 -8.81 -5.70
C SER A 111 4.44 -8.19 -4.79
N GLU A 112 4.28 -6.93 -4.38
CA GLU A 112 5.19 -6.21 -3.49
C GLU A 112 4.87 -6.43 -1.99
N HIS A 113 3.72 -7.02 -1.67
CA HIS A 113 3.35 -7.32 -0.29
C HIS A 113 4.25 -8.42 0.30
N LEU A 114 4.72 -8.21 1.52
CA LEU A 114 5.53 -9.18 2.28
C LEU A 114 4.72 -9.87 3.40
N TRP A 115 3.40 -9.87 3.27
CA TRP A 115 2.48 -10.56 4.17
C TRP A 115 1.55 -11.46 3.37
N VAL A 116 1.00 -12.46 4.05
CA VAL A 116 0.00 -13.35 3.46
C VAL A 116 -1.37 -12.65 3.54
N PRO A 117 -2.13 -12.61 2.42
CA PRO A 117 -3.52 -12.20 2.42
C PRO A 117 -4.33 -12.95 3.47
N THR A 118 -5.17 -12.25 4.22
CA THR A 118 -6.06 -12.85 5.21
C THR A 118 -7.49 -12.97 4.65
N ASP A 119 -8.31 -13.87 5.20
CA ASP A 119 -9.66 -14.14 4.69
C ASP A 119 -10.61 -12.94 4.77
N ASP A 120 -10.32 -11.97 5.65
CA ASP A 120 -11.08 -10.73 5.81
C ASP A 120 -10.72 -9.65 4.77
N GLU A 121 -9.76 -9.89 3.87
CA GLU A 121 -9.42 -8.93 2.82
C GLU A 121 -10.54 -8.80 1.78
N VAL A 122 -10.91 -7.55 1.52
CA VAL A 122 -11.88 -7.21 0.48
C VAL A 122 -11.20 -7.31 -0.88
N VAL A 123 -11.70 -8.22 -1.71
CA VAL A 123 -11.22 -8.50 -3.07
C VAL A 123 -12.10 -7.89 -4.15
N GLU A 124 -13.11 -7.12 -3.76
CA GLU A 124 -14.02 -6.45 -4.69
C GLU A 124 -13.48 -5.06 -5.00
N TYR A 125 -13.26 -4.77 -6.28
CA TYR A 125 -12.86 -3.45 -6.77
C TYR A 125 -14.04 -2.75 -7.44
N VAL A 126 -14.06 -1.42 -7.36
CA VAL A 126 -15.05 -0.59 -8.05
C VAL A 126 -14.53 -0.06 -9.39
N ILE A 127 -15.41 -0.09 -10.40
CA ILE A 127 -15.25 0.64 -11.65
C ILE A 127 -16.33 1.71 -11.71
N LEU A 128 -15.88 2.96 -11.72
CA LEU A 128 -16.72 4.14 -11.88
C LEU A 128 -16.63 4.62 -13.33
N HIS A 129 -17.72 4.52 -14.07
CA HIS A 129 -17.80 5.09 -15.41
C HIS A 129 -18.71 6.31 -15.41
N ILE A 130 -18.22 7.40 -16.00
CA ILE A 130 -18.89 8.69 -16.07
C ILE A 130 -19.04 9.07 -17.54
N ASN A 131 -20.28 9.25 -18.01
CA ASN A 131 -20.55 9.76 -19.35
C ASN A 131 -20.86 11.27 -19.32
N PRO A 132 -19.92 12.13 -19.78
CA PRO A 132 -20.04 13.58 -19.65
C PRO A 132 -21.02 14.21 -20.65
N ARG A 133 -21.41 13.51 -21.73
CA ARG A 133 -22.23 14.08 -22.83
C ARG A 133 -23.74 14.00 -22.62
N THR A 134 -24.17 13.39 -21.52
CA THR A 134 -25.60 13.26 -21.20
C THR A 134 -26.10 14.54 -20.53
N LYS A 135 -27.33 15.02 -20.84
CA LYS A 135 -27.95 16.20 -20.19
C LYS A 135 -27.99 16.10 -18.66
N THR A 136 -27.89 14.89 -18.14
CA THR A 136 -27.65 14.53 -16.74
C THR A 136 -26.48 13.56 -16.72
N THR A 137 -25.30 13.98 -16.25
CA THR A 137 -24.09 13.14 -16.17
C THR A 137 -24.42 11.75 -15.62
N ARG A 138 -24.42 10.74 -16.50
CA ARG A 138 -24.80 9.38 -16.12
C ARG A 138 -23.58 8.67 -15.55
N THR A 139 -23.59 8.52 -14.23
CA THR A 139 -22.59 7.75 -13.49
C THR A 139 -23.06 6.31 -13.33
N THR A 140 -22.21 5.36 -13.70
CA THR A 140 -22.43 3.93 -13.48
C THR A 140 -21.33 3.36 -12.60
N CYS A 141 -21.72 2.77 -11.48
CA CYS A 141 -20.82 2.19 -10.49
C CYS A 141 -21.04 0.67 -10.45
N ARG A 142 -19.98 -0.10 -10.75
CA ARG A 142 -20.03 -1.56 -10.72
C ARG A 142 -18.86 -2.12 -9.91
N THR A 143 -19.11 -3.21 -9.20
CA THR A 143 -18.06 -3.98 -8.53
C THR A 143 -17.97 -5.38 -9.10
N PHE A 144 -16.79 -5.98 -8.96
CA PHE A 144 -16.51 -7.36 -9.32
C PHE A 144 -15.40 -7.90 -8.42
N ASN A 145 -15.26 -9.23 -8.35
CA ASN A 145 -14.18 -9.86 -7.59
C ASN A 145 -12.91 -9.91 -8.46
N VAL A 146 -11.85 -9.23 -8.02
CA VAL A 146 -10.60 -9.12 -8.78
C VAL A 146 -9.86 -10.45 -8.95
N ARG A 147 -10.11 -11.41 -8.05
CA ARG A 147 -9.52 -12.76 -8.09
C ARG A 147 -10.26 -13.69 -9.06
N ASP A 148 -11.43 -13.29 -9.56
CA ASP A 148 -12.24 -14.08 -10.48
C ASP A 148 -12.76 -13.23 -11.65
N LEU A 149 -12.12 -13.38 -12.82
CA LEU A 149 -12.53 -12.72 -14.06
C LEU A 149 -13.94 -13.12 -14.54
N LYS A 150 -14.45 -14.27 -14.10
CA LYS A 150 -15.80 -14.72 -14.44
C LYS A 150 -16.84 -14.24 -13.42
N SER A 151 -16.40 -13.52 -12.38
CA SER A 151 -17.31 -13.05 -11.34
C SER A 151 -18.39 -12.14 -11.94
N PRO A 152 -19.65 -12.29 -11.50
CA PRO A 152 -20.73 -11.48 -12.03
C PRO A 152 -20.57 -10.04 -11.56
N TRP A 153 -20.80 -9.11 -12.48
CA TRP A 153 -20.86 -7.68 -12.16
C TRP A 153 -22.01 -7.38 -11.19
N LYS A 154 -21.71 -6.63 -10.15
CA LYS A 154 -22.71 -6.17 -9.17
C LYS A 154 -22.87 -4.65 -9.29
N SER A 155 -24.10 -4.18 -9.34
CA SER A 155 -24.37 -2.74 -9.20
C SER A 155 -24.01 -2.31 -7.78
N ALA A 156 -23.28 -1.20 -7.66
CA ALA A 156 -22.86 -0.65 -6.39
C ALA A 156 -23.52 0.71 -6.14
N ASP A 157 -23.81 1.00 -4.88
CA ASP A 157 -24.32 2.32 -4.48
C ASP A 157 -23.14 3.30 -4.47
N TRP A 158 -23.31 4.48 -5.06
CA TRP A 158 -22.32 5.55 -5.04
C TRP A 158 -22.97 6.80 -4.45
N LYS A 159 -22.50 7.26 -3.28
CA LYS A 159 -23.09 8.38 -2.55
C LYS A 159 -22.02 9.35 -2.10
N TYR A 160 -22.15 10.60 -2.53
CA TYR A 160 -21.35 11.69 -2.00
C TYR A 160 -21.87 12.08 -0.61
N GLN A 161 -20.95 12.30 0.30
CA GLN A 161 -21.23 12.75 1.65
C GLN A 161 -20.14 13.73 2.05
N SER A 162 -20.52 14.83 2.69
CA SER A 162 -19.54 15.78 3.22
C SER A 162 -18.88 15.24 4.48
N SER A 163 -17.64 15.65 4.70
CA SER A 163 -16.90 15.40 5.95
C SER A 163 -16.65 13.90 6.21
N VAL A 164 -16.51 13.09 5.16
CA VAL A 164 -16.11 11.67 5.29
C VAL A 164 -14.77 11.58 5.99
N CYS A 165 -13.86 12.49 5.66
CA CYS A 165 -12.53 12.68 6.19
C CYS A 165 -12.50 13.14 7.66
N SER A 166 -13.58 13.75 8.17
CA SER A 166 -13.61 14.28 9.55
C SER A 166 -13.65 13.22 10.65
N ALA A 167 -14.10 12.00 10.31
CA ALA A 167 -14.35 10.91 11.25
C ALA A 167 -13.21 9.89 11.36
N TRP A 168 -12.03 10.21 10.82
CA TRP A 168 -10.89 9.30 10.78
C TRP A 168 -10.06 9.39 12.06
N THR A 169 -9.71 8.23 12.61
CA THR A 169 -8.75 8.09 13.70
C THR A 169 -7.36 7.84 13.14
N THR A 170 -6.34 8.47 13.73
CA THR A 170 -4.95 8.30 13.30
C THR A 170 -4.15 7.51 14.32
N VAL A 171 -3.49 6.44 13.88
CA VAL A 171 -2.58 5.65 14.72
C VAL A 171 -1.18 5.77 14.14
N SER A 172 -0.18 6.04 14.96
CA SER A 172 1.21 6.20 14.49
C SER A 172 2.19 5.40 15.31
N CYS A 173 3.26 4.92 14.66
CA CYS A 173 4.41 4.34 15.35
C CYS A 173 5.72 4.82 14.72
N CYS A 174 6.77 4.77 15.53
CA CYS A 174 8.14 4.91 15.08
C CYS A 174 8.90 3.65 15.47
N LEU A 175 9.42 2.92 14.49
CA LEU A 175 10.18 1.70 14.70
C LEU A 175 11.63 1.93 14.27
N ASN A 176 12.57 1.78 15.19
CA ASN A 176 13.99 1.75 14.85
C ASN A 176 14.32 0.43 14.13
N VAL A 177 15.05 0.55 13.03
CA VAL A 177 15.43 -0.57 12.18
C VAL A 177 16.95 -0.64 12.14
N ASP A 178 17.48 -1.84 12.36
CA ASP A 178 18.86 -2.22 12.08
C ASP A 178 18.84 -3.69 11.66
N ILE A 179 18.73 -3.92 10.35
CA ILE A 179 18.67 -5.26 9.77
C ILE A 179 19.82 -5.48 8.78
N MET A 180 20.26 -6.73 8.69
CA MET A 180 21.24 -7.18 7.71
C MET A 180 20.54 -8.13 6.74
N LEU A 181 20.57 -7.80 5.45
CA LEU A 181 20.00 -8.60 4.38
C LEU A 181 21.12 -9.29 3.59
N PRO A 182 21.04 -10.62 3.35
CA PRO A 182 22.04 -11.32 2.56
C PRO A 182 21.94 -10.95 1.08
N LEU A 183 23.09 -10.90 0.40
CA LEU A 183 23.19 -10.75 -1.05
C LEU A 183 23.61 -12.07 -1.70
N PRO A 184 23.15 -12.34 -2.93
CA PRO A 184 23.56 -13.53 -3.65
C PRO A 184 25.04 -13.49 -4.02
N ASP A 185 25.61 -14.65 -4.35
CA ASP A 185 26.99 -14.75 -4.84
C ASP A 185 27.19 -13.94 -6.13
N ARG A 186 28.43 -13.46 -6.34
CA ARG A 186 28.84 -12.57 -7.46
C ARG A 186 28.51 -13.08 -8.87
N ARG A 187 28.14 -14.36 -9.02
CA ARG A 187 27.75 -15.00 -10.29
C ARG A 187 26.24 -14.93 -10.57
N ALA A 188 25.45 -14.47 -9.62
CA ALA A 188 24.00 -14.41 -9.72
C ALA A 188 23.52 -13.12 -10.40
N GLY A 189 22.43 -13.20 -11.17
CA GLY A 189 21.83 -12.06 -11.87
C GLY A 189 20.92 -11.19 -10.99
N VAL A 190 20.36 -10.13 -11.57
CA VAL A 190 19.48 -9.14 -10.88
C VAL A 190 18.27 -9.77 -10.22
N GLU A 191 17.59 -10.65 -10.95
CA GLU A 191 16.40 -11.34 -10.45
C GLU A 191 16.73 -12.13 -9.17
N SER A 192 17.97 -12.64 -9.07
CA SER A 192 18.46 -13.30 -7.86
C SER A 192 18.73 -12.32 -6.71
N MET A 193 19.08 -11.06 -6.98
CA MET A 193 19.29 -10.04 -5.95
C MET A 193 17.97 -9.55 -5.37
N GLU A 194 17.00 -9.21 -6.24
CA GLU A 194 15.66 -8.82 -5.79
C GLU A 194 15.01 -9.94 -4.98
N ALA A 195 15.11 -11.19 -5.46
CA ALA A 195 14.62 -12.36 -4.74
C ALA A 195 15.30 -12.52 -3.36
N CYS A 196 16.63 -12.43 -3.27
CA CYS A 196 17.34 -12.53 -1.98
C CYS A 196 16.94 -11.44 -0.99
N LEU A 197 16.85 -10.19 -1.44
CA LEU A 197 16.43 -9.08 -0.59
C LEU A 197 14.97 -9.25 -0.14
N LYS A 198 14.09 -9.69 -1.05
CA LYS A 198 12.69 -10.00 -0.74
C LYS A 198 12.59 -11.10 0.31
N GLU A 199 13.35 -12.19 0.18
CA GLU A 199 13.39 -13.27 1.18
C GLU A 199 13.87 -12.77 2.55
N GLY A 200 14.96 -12.00 2.60
CA GLY A 200 15.45 -11.42 3.84
C GLY A 200 14.42 -10.49 4.50
N LEU A 201 13.75 -9.66 3.71
CA LEU A 201 12.67 -8.79 4.18
C LEU A 201 11.43 -9.58 4.60
N GLN A 202 11.12 -10.72 3.99
CA GLN A 202 10.01 -11.59 4.42
C GLN A 202 10.24 -12.16 5.81
N VAL A 203 11.49 -12.51 6.16
CA VAL A 203 11.84 -12.95 7.52
C VAL A 203 11.57 -11.83 8.53
N TRP A 204 12.04 -10.62 8.24
CA TRP A 204 11.78 -9.45 9.09
C TRP A 204 10.29 -9.11 9.17
N ALA A 205 9.57 -9.13 8.04
CA ALA A 205 8.14 -8.91 7.98
C ALA A 205 7.38 -9.89 8.88
N ARG A 206 7.76 -11.17 8.88
CA ARG A 206 7.17 -12.18 9.76
C ARG A 206 7.37 -11.86 11.25
N GLN A 207 8.57 -11.41 11.64
CA GLN A 207 8.86 -10.98 13.02
C GLN A 207 8.00 -9.78 13.46
N ILE A 208 7.71 -8.86 12.54
CA ILE A 208 6.79 -7.75 12.78
C ILE A 208 5.34 -8.24 12.91
N GLN A 209 4.90 -9.13 12.02
CA GLN A 209 3.55 -9.68 12.05
C GLN A 209 3.26 -10.48 13.33
N GLU A 210 4.21 -11.31 13.77
CA GLU A 210 4.14 -12.13 14.99
C GLU A 210 4.45 -11.35 16.28
N GLY A 211 4.96 -10.12 16.15
CA GLY A 211 5.18 -9.18 17.25
C GLY A 211 3.89 -8.77 17.95
N PHE A 212 4.00 -7.92 18.97
CA PHE A 212 2.84 -7.31 19.63
C PHE A 212 2.98 -5.79 19.68
N CYS A 213 1.84 -5.10 19.70
CA CYS A 213 1.79 -3.64 19.81
C CYS A 213 1.44 -3.21 21.23
N LEU A 214 2.14 -2.19 21.73
CA LEU A 214 1.76 -1.45 22.93
C LEU A 214 1.20 -0.10 22.51
N PHE A 215 -0.06 0.15 22.80
CA PHE A 215 -0.71 1.43 22.54
C PHE A 215 -0.52 2.31 23.77
N ASN A 216 0.19 3.42 23.62
CA ASN A 216 0.58 4.31 24.73
C ASN A 216 1.23 3.52 25.90
N GLY A 217 2.14 2.59 25.57
CA GLY A 217 2.85 1.75 26.53
C GLY A 217 2.04 0.61 27.16
N LYS A 218 0.79 0.39 26.76
CA LYS A 218 -0.08 -0.67 27.30
C LYS A 218 -0.49 -1.65 26.22
N ARG A 219 -0.52 -2.94 26.58
CA ARG A 219 -1.08 -3.98 25.71
C ARG A 219 -2.60 -3.90 25.78
N ILE A 220 -3.23 -3.57 24.66
CA ILE A 220 -4.68 -3.52 24.54
C ILE A 220 -5.15 -4.87 23.98
N PRO A 221 -6.21 -5.50 24.54
CA PRO A 221 -6.80 -6.71 23.97
C PRO A 221 -7.35 -6.47 22.55
N GLU A 222 -7.38 -7.52 21.72
CA GLU A 222 -7.66 -7.44 20.27
C GLU A 222 -9.03 -6.86 19.88
N ASP A 223 -10.03 -6.93 20.76
CA ASP A 223 -11.41 -6.48 20.46
C ASP A 223 -11.84 -5.19 21.17
N VAL A 224 -10.91 -4.51 21.83
CA VAL A 224 -11.21 -3.25 22.51
C VAL A 224 -11.27 -2.10 21.51
N GLU A 225 -12.35 -1.33 21.55
CA GLU A 225 -12.47 -0.07 20.84
C GLU A 225 -11.40 0.90 21.35
N LEU A 226 -10.60 1.44 20.44
CA LEU A 226 -9.64 2.49 20.73
C LEU A 226 -10.43 3.77 21.08
N THR A 227 -10.67 3.96 22.37
CA THR A 227 -11.37 5.12 22.92
C THR A 227 -10.36 6.19 23.32
N SER A 228 -10.66 7.44 23.00
CA SER A 228 -9.77 8.60 23.13
C SER A 228 -9.24 8.81 24.55
N GLY A 229 -7.94 9.10 24.67
CA GLY A 229 -7.44 10.07 25.64
C GLY A 229 -7.27 11.41 24.90
N GLN A 230 -8.04 12.43 25.26
CA GLN A 230 -7.96 13.74 24.60
C GLN A 230 -6.58 14.35 24.80
N LEU A 231 -5.84 14.58 23.72
CA LEU A 231 -4.76 15.57 23.67
C LEU A 231 -5.15 16.62 22.64
N HIS A 232 -5.61 17.77 23.12
CA HIS A 232 -5.83 18.96 22.31
C HIS A 232 -4.48 19.44 21.76
N ILE A 233 -4.32 19.45 20.43
CA ILE A 233 -3.27 20.23 19.76
C ILE A 233 -3.97 21.23 18.85
N HIS A 234 -3.58 22.48 19.02
CA HIS A 234 -4.14 23.69 18.44
C HIS A 234 -3.75 23.84 16.96
N ASN A 235 -4.71 24.30 16.15
CA ASN A 235 -4.63 24.72 14.74
C ASN A 235 -4.30 23.65 13.68
N ASP A 236 -5.38 23.10 13.09
CA ASP A 236 -5.74 23.22 11.66
C ASP A 236 -6.56 21.99 11.21
N ILE A 237 -7.78 22.30 10.74
CA ILE A 237 -8.79 21.52 9.99
C ILE A 237 -9.30 20.23 10.68
N LEU A 238 -10.63 20.15 10.81
CA LEU A 238 -11.41 19.16 11.58
C LEU A 238 -11.25 17.72 11.07
N CYS A 239 -10.22 17.03 11.54
CA CYS A 239 -10.29 15.59 11.83
C CYS A 239 -10.36 15.44 13.34
N SER A 240 -11.20 14.54 13.87
CA SER A 240 -11.08 14.11 15.27
C SER A 240 -9.75 13.34 15.43
N LYS A 241 -8.64 14.08 15.53
CA LYS A 241 -7.27 13.55 15.60
C LYS A 241 -7.06 12.90 16.97
N ILE A 242 -7.58 11.68 17.14
CA ILE A 242 -7.08 10.79 18.18
C ILE A 242 -5.77 10.23 17.63
N VAL A 243 -4.65 10.57 18.26
CA VAL A 243 -3.32 10.08 17.91
C VAL A 243 -2.90 9.05 18.96
N PHE A 244 -2.65 7.82 18.54
CA PHE A 244 -2.02 6.81 19.38
C PHE A 244 -0.55 6.68 19.02
N ASN A 245 0.32 6.74 20.02
CA ASN A 245 1.72 6.34 19.87
C ASN A 245 1.81 4.85 20.16
N VAL A 246 2.20 4.07 19.16
CA VAL A 246 2.28 2.62 19.26
C VAL A 246 3.72 2.18 19.21
N ASP A 247 4.13 1.36 20.18
CA ASP A 247 5.44 0.70 20.19
C ASP A 247 5.28 -0.72 19.64
N ILE A 248 5.93 -1.00 18.51
CA ILE A 248 5.97 -2.35 17.93
C ILE A 248 7.13 -3.12 18.55
N HIS A 249 6.81 -4.16 19.31
CA HIS A 249 7.80 -5.08 19.85
C HIS A 249 7.92 -6.28 18.91
N MET A 250 9.04 -6.34 18.20
CA MET A 250 9.36 -7.49 17.36
C MET A 250 9.44 -8.74 18.24
N ARG A 251 8.73 -9.80 17.84
CA ARG A 251 8.95 -11.11 18.44
C ARG A 251 10.19 -11.69 17.78
N PHE A 252 11.33 -11.53 18.44
CA PHE A 252 12.43 -12.46 18.18
C PHE A 252 11.91 -13.83 18.60
N LEU A 253 11.58 -14.67 17.63
CA LEU A 253 11.49 -16.10 17.88
C LEU A 253 12.91 -16.57 18.26
N LEU A 254 13.30 -16.38 19.51
CA LEU A 254 13.99 -17.45 20.19
C LEU A 254 13.01 -18.61 20.07
N ARG A 255 13.29 -19.59 19.20
CA ARG A 255 12.62 -20.89 19.24
C ARG A 255 12.90 -21.50 20.61
N LEU A 256 12.20 -21.02 21.62
CA LEU A 256 11.95 -21.72 22.86
C LEU A 256 10.73 -22.60 22.59
N ASP A 257 10.83 -23.48 21.59
CA ASP A 257 9.99 -24.67 21.62
C ASP A 257 10.37 -25.40 22.90
N HIS A 258 9.36 -25.60 23.73
CA HIS A 258 9.46 -26.21 25.04
C HIS A 258 9.63 -27.72 24.89
N GLN A 259 10.63 -28.17 24.12
CA GLN A 259 11.17 -29.54 24.00
C GLN A 259 12.54 -29.46 23.29
N ILE A 260 13.55 -28.84 23.91
CA ILE A 260 14.95 -29.00 23.48
C ILE A 260 15.78 -29.44 24.69
N GLU A 261 15.70 -30.73 25.02
CA GLU A 261 16.91 -31.41 25.45
C GLU A 261 17.81 -31.57 24.21
N ASN A 262 18.99 -30.96 24.24
CA ASN A 262 20.13 -31.27 23.36
C ASN A 262 20.10 -30.87 21.87
N GLN A 263 19.68 -29.65 21.51
CA GLN A 263 20.16 -29.02 20.27
C GLN A 263 20.82 -27.68 20.56
N ARG A 264 22.15 -27.66 20.35
CA ARG A 264 22.95 -26.43 20.29
C ARG A 264 22.25 -25.44 19.34
N LEU A 265 21.98 -24.23 19.81
CA LEU A 265 21.59 -23.10 18.97
C LEU A 265 22.72 -22.84 17.97
N SER A 266 22.67 -23.49 16.82
CA SER A 266 23.58 -23.17 15.73
C SER A 266 23.16 -21.79 15.22
N ASN A 267 24.00 -20.78 15.42
CA ASN A 267 23.95 -19.57 14.61
C ASN A 267 23.79 -20.02 13.16
N LEU A 268 22.66 -19.69 12.51
CA LEU A 268 22.48 -20.03 11.09
C LEU A 268 23.54 -19.27 10.31
N VAL A 269 24.63 -19.96 9.95
CA VAL A 269 25.62 -19.44 9.02
C VAL A 269 25.01 -19.58 7.63
N GLN A 270 24.54 -18.46 7.08
CA GLN A 270 24.10 -18.41 5.69
C GLN A 270 25.28 -18.02 4.82
N GLN A 271 25.65 -18.90 3.88
CA GLN A 271 26.60 -18.56 2.84
C GLN A 271 25.96 -17.51 1.92
N CYS A 272 26.62 -16.37 1.76
CA CYS A 272 26.16 -15.27 0.92
C CYS A 272 27.36 -14.59 0.25
N GLY A 273 27.11 -13.94 -0.89
CA GLY A 273 28.15 -13.19 -1.61
C GLY A 273 28.57 -11.92 -0.88
N GLY A 274 27.67 -11.39 -0.06
CA GLY A 274 27.87 -10.27 0.87
C GLY A 274 26.56 -9.90 1.55
N SER A 275 26.45 -8.67 2.04
CA SER A 275 25.25 -8.24 2.78
C SER A 275 24.98 -6.74 2.64
N VAL A 276 23.71 -6.36 2.80
CA VAL A 276 23.25 -4.96 2.88
C VAL A 276 22.78 -4.71 4.31
N SER A 277 23.28 -3.63 4.92
CA SER A 277 22.74 -3.13 6.18
C SER A 277 21.69 -2.07 5.91
N VAL A 278 20.49 -2.24 6.46
CA VAL A 278 19.44 -1.21 6.43
C VAL A 278 19.20 -0.70 7.84
N ARG A 279 19.53 0.58 8.06
CA ARG A 279 19.47 1.24 9.36
C ARG A 279 18.68 2.54 9.30
N GLY A 280 17.93 2.83 10.35
CA GLY A 280 17.19 4.08 10.49
C GLY A 280 15.94 3.91 11.35
N ALA A 281 14.91 4.69 11.04
CA ALA A 281 13.61 4.61 11.69
C ALA A 281 12.49 4.64 10.64
N VAL A 282 11.51 3.76 10.79
CA VAL A 282 10.27 3.72 10.02
C VAL A 282 9.20 4.48 10.80
N HIS A 283 8.73 5.58 10.22
CA HIS A 283 7.59 6.32 10.75
C HIS A 283 6.34 5.88 9.99
N SER A 284 5.43 5.21 10.69
CA SER A 284 4.18 4.72 10.13
C SER A 284 3.02 5.55 10.67
N ARG A 285 2.06 5.83 9.79
CA ARG A 285 0.83 6.54 10.10
C ARG A 285 -0.32 5.81 9.41
N VAL A 286 -1.29 5.40 10.20
CA VAL A 286 -2.46 4.65 9.78
C VAL A 286 -3.69 5.50 9.99
N PHE A 287 -4.54 5.55 8.98
CA PHE A 287 -5.84 6.20 9.04
C PHE A 287 -6.93 5.13 9.13
N LEU A 288 -7.81 5.24 10.11
CA LEU A 288 -8.87 4.27 10.41
C LEU A 288 -10.21 4.99 10.35
N GLN A 289 -11.09 4.53 9.47
CA GLN A 289 -12.40 5.12 9.31
C GLN A 289 -13.40 4.55 10.32
N GLY A 290 -14.25 5.44 10.82
CA GLY A 290 -15.23 5.15 11.86
C GLY A 290 -14.74 5.55 13.25
N GLY A 291 -15.60 6.21 14.03
CA GLY A 291 -15.21 6.85 15.29
C GLY A 291 -14.76 5.92 16.43
N LYS A 292 -14.72 4.60 16.21
CA LYS A 292 -14.41 3.58 17.22
C LYS A 292 -13.66 2.40 16.60
N PRO A 293 -12.43 2.60 16.08
CA PRO A 293 -11.70 1.51 15.47
C PRO A 293 -11.28 0.47 16.52
N LYS A 294 -11.33 -0.81 16.16
CA LYS A 294 -10.83 -1.90 17.00
C LYS A 294 -9.29 -1.91 17.02
N SER A 295 -8.72 -2.20 18.17
CA SER A 295 -7.26 -2.35 18.36
C SER A 295 -6.62 -3.35 17.39
N LYS A 296 -7.27 -4.49 17.13
CA LYS A 296 -6.78 -5.50 16.16
C LYS A 296 -6.66 -4.97 14.74
N LEU A 297 -7.62 -4.17 14.29
CA LEU A 297 -7.57 -3.55 12.96
C LEU A 297 -6.42 -2.53 12.89
N ALA A 298 -6.28 -1.70 13.92
CA ALA A 298 -5.20 -0.74 14.02
C ALA A 298 -3.82 -1.42 13.99
N GLU A 299 -3.62 -2.43 14.82
CA GLU A 299 -2.38 -3.22 14.89
C GLU A 299 -2.06 -3.88 13.54
N LYS A 300 -3.06 -4.52 12.90
CA LYS A 300 -2.90 -5.15 11.58
C LYS A 300 -2.43 -4.14 10.54
N LEU A 301 -3.10 -2.99 10.44
CA LEU A 301 -2.78 -1.97 9.43
C LEU A 301 -1.44 -1.28 9.71
N LEU A 302 -1.09 -1.06 10.98
CA LEU A 302 0.20 -0.49 11.38
C LEU A 302 1.36 -1.41 11.02
N LYS A 303 1.26 -2.70 11.35
CA LYS A 303 2.27 -3.70 10.99
C LYS A 303 2.46 -3.79 9.48
N ARG A 304 1.37 -3.77 8.71
CA ARG A 304 1.41 -3.77 7.25
C ARG A 304 2.06 -2.51 6.68
N ASP A 305 1.74 -1.34 7.22
CA ASP A 305 2.31 -0.07 6.77
C ASP A 305 3.83 0.01 7.05
N VAL A 306 4.28 -0.44 8.22
CA VAL A 306 5.70 -0.56 8.55
C VAL A 306 6.42 -1.50 7.59
N VAL A 307 5.84 -2.68 7.35
CA VAL A 307 6.43 -3.67 6.44
C VAL A 307 6.46 -3.16 5.01
N SER A 308 5.37 -2.58 4.53
CA SER A 308 5.27 -2.02 3.18
C SER A 308 6.25 -0.86 2.99
N THR A 309 6.34 0.07 3.96
CA THR A 309 7.28 1.20 3.89
C THR A 309 8.73 0.75 3.79
N MET A 310 9.12 -0.26 4.57
CA MET A 310 10.46 -0.83 4.48
C MET A 310 10.70 -1.51 3.12
N ALA A 311 9.76 -2.36 2.68
CA ALA A 311 9.86 -3.09 1.43
C ALA A 311 9.98 -2.14 0.23
N THR A 312 9.06 -1.18 0.12
CA THR A 312 9.07 -0.15 -0.92
C THR A 312 10.42 0.56 -0.99
N ARG A 313 10.99 0.95 0.15
CA ARG A 313 12.26 1.70 0.16
C ARG A 313 13.46 0.87 -0.27
N VAL A 314 13.50 -0.41 0.10
CA VAL A 314 14.55 -1.32 -0.38
C VAL A 314 14.38 -1.60 -1.87
N PHE A 315 13.14 -1.83 -2.36
CA PHE A 315 12.90 -2.08 -3.78
C PHE A 315 13.17 -0.84 -4.64
N MET A 316 12.80 0.36 -4.20
CA MET A 316 13.17 1.61 -4.87
C MET A 316 14.69 1.77 -4.97
N MET A 317 15.44 1.46 -3.90
CA MET A 317 16.90 1.49 -3.94
C MET A 317 17.44 0.50 -4.99
N VAL A 318 16.86 -0.70 -5.09
CA VAL A 318 17.24 -1.68 -6.12
C VAL A 318 16.92 -1.16 -7.52
N GLU A 319 15.73 -0.59 -7.73
CA GLU A 319 15.32 0.02 -9.01
C GLU A 319 16.24 1.18 -9.42
N ASP A 320 16.60 2.07 -8.49
CA ASP A 320 17.52 3.19 -8.73
C ASP A 320 18.92 2.70 -9.14
N LEU A 321 19.41 1.63 -8.51
CA LEU A 321 20.68 1.00 -8.88
C LEU A 321 20.64 0.40 -10.29
N LEU A 322 19.47 -0.03 -10.77
CA LEU A 322 19.30 -0.60 -12.12
C LEU A 322 19.17 0.47 -13.20
N THR A 323 18.67 1.65 -12.86
CA THR A 323 18.42 2.75 -13.80
C THR A 323 19.61 3.70 -13.95
N SER A 324 20.63 3.63 -13.08
CA SER A 324 21.86 4.41 -13.24
C SER A 324 22.68 3.92 -14.45
N GLU A 325 22.47 4.55 -15.61
CA GLU A 325 23.19 4.32 -16.85
C GLU A 325 24.71 4.53 -16.65
N GLY A 326 25.48 3.45 -16.48
CA GLY A 326 26.95 3.51 -16.52
C GLY A 326 27.68 2.54 -15.60
N ALA A 327 27.02 1.98 -14.58
CA ALA A 327 27.63 0.95 -13.76
C ALA A 327 27.11 -0.43 -14.19
N SER A 328 27.97 -1.25 -14.82
CA SER A 328 27.69 -2.68 -14.96
C SER A 328 27.24 -3.23 -13.59
N LEU A 329 26.24 -4.10 -13.55
CA LEU A 329 25.83 -4.79 -12.32
C LEU A 329 27.01 -5.39 -11.57
N THR A 330 28.02 -5.85 -12.29
CA THR A 330 29.29 -6.29 -11.75
C THR A 330 30.00 -5.17 -10.98
N THR A 331 30.03 -3.93 -11.48
CA THR A 331 30.58 -2.75 -10.82
C THR A 331 29.76 -2.35 -9.59
N ILE A 332 28.43 -2.44 -9.64
CA ILE A 332 27.55 -2.12 -8.52
C ILE A 332 27.67 -3.17 -7.42
N LEU A 333 27.57 -4.46 -7.77
CA LEU A 333 27.83 -5.57 -6.85
C LEU A 333 29.27 -5.49 -6.32
N ASN A 334 30.27 -5.16 -7.14
CA ASN A 334 31.62 -4.92 -6.63
C ASN A 334 31.67 -3.74 -5.67
N SER A 335 30.93 -2.66 -5.91
CA SER A 335 30.90 -1.53 -4.97
C SER A 335 30.25 -1.92 -3.65
N ILE A 336 29.15 -2.67 -3.66
CA ILE A 336 28.43 -3.10 -2.45
C ILE A 336 29.20 -4.21 -1.71
N LEU A 337 29.83 -5.14 -2.44
CA LEU A 337 30.59 -6.27 -1.90
C LEU A 337 32.03 -5.91 -1.50
N ASN A 338 32.65 -4.90 -2.13
CA ASN A 338 33.97 -4.39 -1.73
C ASN A 338 33.89 -3.36 -0.60
N LEU A 339 32.68 -2.97 -0.17
CA LEU A 339 32.53 -2.30 1.11
C LEU A 339 32.87 -3.34 2.18
N THR A 340 34.09 -3.22 2.72
CA THR A 340 34.57 -4.04 3.82
C THR A 340 33.48 -4.19 4.90
N PRO A 341 33.38 -5.34 5.59
CA PRO A 341 32.29 -5.67 6.52
C PRO A 341 32.11 -4.71 7.71
N THR A 342 32.89 -3.63 7.77
CA THR A 342 32.91 -2.67 8.86
C THR A 342 32.30 -1.31 8.56
N ASN A 343 32.04 -0.86 7.31
CA ASN A 343 31.74 0.57 7.11
C ASN A 343 30.90 1.04 5.90
N SER A 344 29.96 0.24 5.39
CA SER A 344 28.89 0.78 4.52
C SER A 344 27.57 0.89 5.26
N LYS A 345 27.34 2.06 5.84
CA LYS A 345 26.04 2.42 6.44
C LYS A 345 25.24 3.23 5.43
N LEU A 346 24.23 2.60 4.82
CA LEU A 346 23.16 3.33 4.16
C LEU A 346 22.20 3.80 5.25
N TYR A 347 22.26 5.09 5.58
CA TYR A 347 21.31 5.74 6.47
C TYR A 347 20.09 6.16 5.65
N LEU A 348 19.04 5.36 5.69
CA LEU A 348 17.76 5.71 5.06
C LEU A 348 16.83 6.22 6.15
N THR A 349 16.47 7.50 6.06
CA THR A 349 15.31 8.02 6.81
C THR A 349 14.06 7.62 6.04
N LEU A 350 13.31 6.64 6.58
CA LEU A 350 12.19 6.00 5.89
C LEU A 350 10.90 6.75 6.20
N ILE A 351 10.67 7.87 5.49
CA ILE A 351 9.41 8.64 5.51
C ILE A 351 8.83 8.59 4.09
N ARG A 352 7.64 8.03 3.87
CA ARG A 352 7.00 8.07 2.53
C ARG A 352 6.79 9.53 2.09
N PRO A 353 7.02 9.90 0.81
CA PRO A 353 6.54 11.17 0.30
C PRO A 353 5.02 11.16 0.40
N PHE A 354 4.46 12.03 1.24
CA PHE A 354 3.02 12.09 1.49
C PHE A 354 2.30 12.68 0.28
N ILE A 355 1.33 11.96 -0.27
CA ILE A 355 0.16 12.59 -0.86
C ILE A 355 -0.75 12.84 0.33
N ASP A 356 -0.84 14.08 0.81
CA ASP A 356 -1.77 14.40 1.90
C ASP A 356 -3.19 14.33 1.30
N PRO A 357 -4.00 13.32 1.64
CA PRO A 357 -5.35 13.20 1.10
C PRO A 357 -6.38 13.94 1.98
N LEU A 358 -5.92 14.65 3.03
CA LEU A 358 -6.73 15.20 4.12
C LEU A 358 -6.38 16.65 4.42
#